data_AF-A0A916JIP4-F1
#
_entry.id   AF-A0A916JIP4-F1
#
_cell.length_a   1.000
_cell.length_b   1.000
_cell.length_c   1.000
_cell.angle_alpha   90.00
_cell.angle_beta   90.00
_cell.angle_gamma   90.00
#
_symmetry.space_group_name_H-M   'P 1'
#
loop_
_entity.id
_entity.type
_entity.pdbx_description
1 polymer ?
#
loop_
_entity_poly.entity_id
_entity_poly.type
_entity_poly.pdbx_seq_one_letter_code
_entity_poly.pdbx_strand_id
1 'polypeptide(L)'
;MGWSISPGTGGQFKPNWGGQFHRIFQSKQNPTVDLNLIRKLDKSDTTLIESLNEQVLKYLFEEYQGKSTGINFEICHKDFDKFYDCDSYQLSFRINKRQQILMVEELSNFDSFCEILPDHEKISSKEDFEKFVRAAAITSLYGDGKEVTFGMLEDHLCAEMVFHGQSYFLVNSEWYVIKANFIKQLNDQTQDFVNLNEISGLLNVWKSIDSENKFNASHLNNKNTLVFDKVCPENIEVCDILKWDADCVYFIHVKKGFDNEMRNLCRQVQIAARRVSEDLRTDKSFLRSQYNTLKSMTAKTAYFKAAQMQLTSISPDSYISTFDGKKPVFVLAMLDKSRRKRSLTNIRDFESNIAKFCLNELVKDMRSLGMDFKILQIKKPSK
;
A
#
# COMPACT_ATOMS: atom_id res chain seq x y z
N MET A 1 -19.93 -27.28 -50.88
CA MET A 1 -19.42 -27.80 -49.59
C MET A 1 -18.08 -27.13 -49.33
N GLY A 2 -17.91 -26.49 -48.19
CA GLY A 2 -16.64 -25.87 -47.81
C GLY A 2 -16.87 -24.73 -46.84
N TRP A 3 -16.79 -25.06 -45.55
CA TRP A 3 -17.03 -24.17 -44.41
C TRP A 3 -15.92 -23.14 -44.20
N SER A 4 -16.34 -22.01 -43.64
CA SER A 4 -15.56 -20.89 -43.10
C SER A 4 -14.61 -21.28 -41.97
N ILE A 5 -13.51 -20.53 -41.83
CA ILE A 5 -12.89 -20.24 -40.52
C ILE A 5 -12.49 -18.76 -40.49
N SER A 6 -13.17 -17.99 -39.64
CA SER A 6 -12.79 -16.63 -39.26
C SER A 6 -11.67 -16.66 -38.21
N PRO A 7 -10.77 -15.65 -38.15
CA PRO A 7 -9.73 -15.59 -37.14
C PRO A 7 -10.35 -15.35 -35.76
N GLY A 8 -10.03 -16.25 -34.83
CA GLY A 8 -10.52 -16.22 -33.46
C GLY A 8 -10.15 -14.92 -32.75
N THR A 9 -11.15 -14.37 -32.07
CA THR A 9 -11.00 -13.35 -31.05
C THR A 9 -10.01 -13.83 -29.99
N GLY A 10 -8.87 -13.15 -29.88
CA GLY A 10 -7.94 -13.31 -28.78
C GLY A 10 -8.66 -12.93 -27.49
N GLY A 11 -9.17 -13.93 -26.79
CA GLY A 11 -9.72 -13.78 -25.45
C GLY A 11 -8.65 -13.21 -24.54
N GLN A 12 -8.76 -11.92 -24.22
CA GLN A 12 -8.06 -11.34 -23.09
C GLN A 12 -8.51 -12.10 -21.84
N PHE A 13 -7.70 -13.06 -21.40
CA PHE A 13 -7.73 -13.54 -20.03
C PHE A 13 -7.45 -12.31 -19.16
N LYS A 14 -8.51 -11.67 -18.66
CA LYS A 14 -8.44 -10.69 -17.59
C LYS A 14 -8.60 -11.45 -16.29
N PRO A 15 -7.54 -11.70 -15.54
CA PRO A 15 -7.73 -12.35 -14.26
C PRO A 15 -7.89 -11.23 -13.22
N ASN A 16 -8.86 -11.44 -12.33
CA ASN A 16 -9.36 -10.49 -11.35
C ASN A 16 -8.45 -10.61 -10.11
N TRP A 17 -7.62 -9.61 -9.79
CA TRP A 17 -6.42 -9.82 -8.94
C TRP A 17 -6.38 -9.10 -7.58
N GLY A 18 -7.22 -8.11 -7.32
CA GLY A 18 -7.21 -7.31 -6.09
C GLY A 18 -8.01 -7.91 -4.95
N GLY A 19 -8.82 -8.92 -5.27
CA GLY A 19 -9.64 -9.59 -4.29
C GLY A 19 -8.90 -10.66 -3.52
N GLN A 20 -7.64 -10.56 -3.09
CA GLN A 20 -7.02 -11.66 -2.30
C GLN A 20 -7.43 -11.63 -0.83
N PHE A 21 -7.58 -10.44 -0.23
CA PHE A 21 -8.30 -10.27 1.05
C PHE A 21 -9.76 -10.73 0.90
N HIS A 22 -10.44 -10.30 -0.16
CA HIS A 22 -11.83 -10.69 -0.46
C HIS A 22 -11.99 -12.18 -0.83
N ARG A 23 -11.01 -12.81 -1.51
CA ARG A 23 -11.03 -14.23 -1.90
C ARG A 23 -10.77 -15.13 -0.71
N ILE A 24 -9.93 -14.76 0.25
CA ILE A 24 -9.80 -15.55 1.48
C ILE A 24 -11.11 -15.53 2.28
N PHE A 25 -11.84 -14.40 2.27
CA PHE A 25 -13.11 -14.27 2.99
C PHE A 25 -14.37 -14.64 2.19
N GLN A 26 -14.27 -14.90 0.88
CA GLN A 26 -15.41 -15.27 0.02
C GLN A 26 -15.19 -16.50 -0.89
N SER A 27 -13.99 -17.07 -1.00
CA SER A 27 -13.77 -18.21 -1.91
C SER A 27 -14.30 -19.52 -1.31
N LYS A 28 -15.22 -20.15 -2.03
CA LYS A 28 -15.57 -21.57 -1.90
C LYS A 28 -14.56 -22.50 -2.59
N GLN A 29 -13.43 -21.99 -3.06
CA GLN A 29 -12.39 -22.79 -3.70
C GLN A 29 -11.11 -22.75 -2.87
N ASN A 30 -10.79 -23.93 -2.32
CA ASN A 30 -9.64 -24.29 -1.48
C ASN A 30 -8.54 -23.22 -1.31
N PRO A 31 -8.57 -22.47 -0.20
CA PRO A 31 -7.42 -21.69 0.22
C PRO A 31 -6.43 -22.58 0.97
N THR A 32 -5.14 -22.37 0.74
CA THR A 32 -4.02 -22.89 1.53
C THR A 32 -3.91 -22.26 2.94
N VAL A 33 -4.86 -21.40 3.31
CA VAL A 33 -5.09 -20.96 4.70
C VAL A 33 -6.25 -21.78 5.19
N ASP A 34 -6.06 -22.56 6.26
CA ASP A 34 -7.15 -23.30 6.89
C ASP A 34 -8.25 -22.30 7.28
N LEU A 35 -9.35 -22.30 6.51
CA LEU A 35 -10.51 -21.40 6.68
C LEU A 35 -11.10 -21.47 8.10
N ASN A 36 -10.67 -22.46 8.90
CA ASN A 36 -10.98 -22.57 10.32
C ASN A 36 -10.28 -21.54 11.22
N LEU A 37 -9.35 -20.72 10.72
CA LEU A 37 -8.48 -19.87 11.55
C LEU A 37 -8.92 -18.39 11.64
N ILE A 38 -9.81 -17.95 10.76
CA ILE A 38 -10.50 -16.67 10.85
C ILE A 38 -11.99 -16.92 10.66
N ARG A 39 -12.84 -16.40 11.54
CA ARG A 39 -14.30 -16.56 11.44
C ARG A 39 -14.94 -15.21 11.17
N LYS A 40 -15.74 -15.13 10.10
CA LYS A 40 -16.61 -13.97 9.86
C LYS A 40 -17.70 -13.93 10.93
N LEU A 41 -17.91 -12.76 11.53
CA LEU A 41 -19.04 -12.53 12.42
C LEU A 41 -20.32 -12.45 11.59
N ASP A 42 -21.40 -13.04 12.09
CA ASP A 42 -22.68 -13.09 11.38
C ASP A 42 -23.84 -12.56 12.24
N LYS A 43 -25.08 -12.77 11.79
CA LYS A 43 -26.28 -12.28 12.49
C LYS A 43 -26.41 -12.81 13.92
N SER A 44 -25.78 -13.94 14.25
CA SER A 44 -25.74 -14.45 15.62
C SER A 44 -24.84 -13.63 16.55
N ASP A 45 -23.89 -12.87 16.00
CA ASP A 45 -22.97 -12.01 16.74
C ASP A 45 -23.44 -10.54 16.82
N THR A 46 -24.73 -10.25 16.58
CA THR A 46 -25.26 -8.87 16.41
C THR A 46 -24.82 -7.91 17.52
N THR A 47 -24.96 -8.27 18.80
CA THR A 47 -24.55 -7.41 19.92
C THR A 47 -23.05 -7.12 19.94
N LEU A 48 -22.22 -8.08 19.55
CA LEU A 48 -20.78 -7.90 19.43
C LEU A 48 -20.47 -6.96 18.26
N ILE A 49 -21.11 -7.17 17.10
CA ILE A 49 -20.95 -6.31 15.92
C ILE A 49 -21.33 -4.86 16.25
N GLU A 50 -22.46 -4.64 16.94
CA GLU A 50 -22.89 -3.32 17.39
C GLU A 50 -21.85 -2.67 18.31
N SER A 51 -21.33 -3.41 19.30
CA SER A 51 -20.29 -2.92 20.21
C SER A 51 -19.00 -2.56 19.50
N LEU A 52 -18.57 -3.38 18.53
CA LEU A 52 -17.38 -3.12 17.72
C LEU A 52 -17.57 -1.87 16.83
N ASN A 53 -18.75 -1.71 16.22
CA ASN A 53 -19.08 -0.54 15.41
C ASN A 53 -19.12 0.75 16.24
N GLU A 54 -19.72 0.72 17.43
CA GLU A 54 -19.71 1.86 18.36
C GLU A 54 -18.27 2.25 18.77
N GLN A 55 -17.42 1.25 19.00
CA GLN A 55 -16.02 1.45 19.36
C GLN A 55 -15.22 2.06 18.20
N VAL A 56 -15.47 1.63 16.96
CA VAL A 56 -14.89 2.24 15.75
C VAL A 56 -15.30 3.70 15.62
N LEU A 57 -16.60 4.00 15.72
CA LEU A 57 -17.10 5.39 15.64
C LEU A 57 -16.51 6.28 16.73
N LYS A 58 -16.35 5.75 17.94
CA LYS A 58 -15.65 6.46 19.03
C LYS A 58 -14.21 6.78 18.65
N TYR A 59 -13.45 5.81 18.13
CA TYR A 59 -12.06 6.03 17.77
C TYR A 59 -11.90 7.00 16.59
N LEU A 60 -12.73 6.87 15.54
CA LEU A 60 -12.74 7.84 14.44
C LEU A 60 -13.03 9.26 14.93
N PHE A 61 -13.95 9.43 15.89
CA PHE A 61 -14.24 10.74 16.46
C PHE A 61 -13.07 11.28 17.30
N GLU A 62 -12.40 10.43 18.07
CA GLU A 62 -11.19 10.81 18.82
C GLU A 62 -10.06 11.25 17.87
N GLU A 63 -9.83 10.51 16.78
CA GLU A 63 -8.85 10.80 15.73
C GLU A 63 -9.17 12.11 15.00
N TYR A 64 -10.44 12.32 14.63
CA TYR A 64 -10.93 13.60 14.10
C TYR A 64 -10.67 14.79 15.03
N GLN A 65 -10.69 14.56 16.36
CA GLN A 65 -10.34 15.57 17.37
C GLN A 65 -8.83 15.75 17.57
N GLY A 66 -7.99 15.05 16.80
CA GLY A 66 -6.54 15.07 16.91
C GLY A 66 -5.99 14.22 18.06
N LYS A 67 -6.79 13.30 18.62
CA LYS A 67 -6.33 12.37 19.66
C LYS A 67 -5.84 11.08 19.01
N SER A 68 -4.65 10.64 19.39
CA SER A 68 -4.14 9.35 18.93
C SER A 68 -4.86 8.21 19.65
N THR A 69 -5.51 7.34 18.88
CA THR A 69 -6.21 6.14 19.38
C THR A 69 -5.32 4.90 19.41
N GLY A 70 -4.18 4.96 18.68
CA GLY A 70 -3.33 3.81 18.43
C GLY A 70 -3.88 2.83 17.39
N ILE A 71 -5.05 3.11 16.83
CA ILE A 71 -5.63 2.39 15.69
C ILE A 71 -5.38 3.22 14.43
N ASN A 72 -5.14 2.53 13.33
CA ASN A 72 -5.03 3.16 12.01
C ASN A 72 -6.20 2.66 11.16
N PHE A 73 -7.09 3.57 10.76
CA PHE A 73 -8.18 3.26 9.86
C PHE A 73 -7.74 3.50 8.42
N GLU A 74 -7.50 2.42 7.69
CA GLU A 74 -7.24 2.47 6.26
C GLU A 74 -8.56 2.69 5.51
N ILE A 75 -8.50 3.47 4.43
CA ILE A 75 -9.63 3.69 3.52
C ILE A 75 -9.37 2.90 2.24
N CYS A 76 -10.24 1.95 1.94
CA CYS A 76 -10.11 1.08 0.79
C CYS A 76 -11.47 0.48 0.38
N HIS A 77 -11.77 0.46 -0.92
CA HIS A 77 -12.97 -0.20 -1.44
C HIS A 77 -12.81 -1.73 -1.58
N LYS A 78 -13.94 -2.46 -1.62
CA LYS A 78 -13.98 -3.92 -1.86
C LYS A 78 -13.38 -4.32 -3.21
N ASP A 79 -13.58 -3.51 -4.26
CA ASP A 79 -12.91 -3.64 -5.55
C ASP A 79 -11.53 -2.98 -5.49
N PHE A 80 -10.67 -3.57 -4.66
CA PHE A 80 -9.35 -3.05 -4.29
C PHE A 80 -8.52 -2.57 -5.49
N ASP A 81 -8.41 -3.38 -6.55
CA ASP A 81 -7.63 -3.02 -7.75
C ASP A 81 -8.12 -1.71 -8.35
N LYS A 82 -9.42 -1.59 -8.60
CA LYS A 82 -10.00 -0.43 -9.27
C LYS A 82 -9.89 0.83 -8.43
N PHE A 83 -9.98 0.68 -7.11
CA PHE A 83 -9.85 1.78 -6.17
C PHE A 83 -8.42 2.34 -6.19
N TYR A 84 -7.42 1.46 -6.13
CA TYR A 84 -6.01 1.87 -6.12
C TYR A 84 -5.46 2.27 -7.49
N ASP A 85 -5.92 1.64 -8.57
CA ASP A 85 -5.46 1.93 -9.94
C ASP A 85 -6.17 3.19 -10.51
N CYS A 86 -7.00 3.88 -9.73
CA CYS A 86 -7.69 5.10 -10.13
C CYS A 86 -6.74 6.32 -10.18
N ASP A 87 -7.16 7.38 -10.89
CA ASP A 87 -6.38 8.62 -11.01
C ASP A 87 -6.66 9.60 -9.87
N SER A 88 -7.88 9.56 -9.31
CA SER A 88 -8.31 10.48 -8.25
C SER A 88 -9.58 9.97 -7.55
N TYR A 89 -9.89 10.60 -6.42
CA TYR A 89 -11.07 10.32 -5.62
C TYR A 89 -11.93 11.57 -5.49
N GLN A 90 -13.24 11.37 -5.55
CA GLN A 90 -14.25 12.37 -5.20
C GLN A 90 -14.87 12.00 -3.86
N LEU A 91 -14.74 12.89 -2.88
CA LEU A 91 -15.37 12.79 -1.58
C LEU A 91 -16.67 13.59 -1.61
N SER A 92 -17.81 12.94 -1.38
CA SER A 92 -19.10 13.63 -1.26
C SER A 92 -19.65 13.48 0.15
N PHE A 93 -19.95 14.59 0.80
CA PHE A 93 -20.44 14.58 2.17
C PHE A 93 -21.30 15.81 2.47
N ARG A 94 -21.93 15.83 3.65
CA ARG A 94 -22.78 16.93 4.09
C ARG A 94 -22.39 17.37 5.49
N ILE A 95 -22.03 18.64 5.66
CA ILE A 95 -21.76 19.28 6.95
C ILE A 95 -22.68 20.49 7.08
N ASN A 96 -23.31 20.68 8.25
CA ASN A 96 -24.21 21.81 8.52
C ASN A 96 -25.30 22.04 7.45
N LYS A 97 -25.85 20.93 6.92
CA LYS A 97 -26.84 20.88 5.84
C LYS A 97 -26.36 21.32 4.44
N ARG A 98 -25.07 21.63 4.27
CA ARG A 98 -24.46 21.94 2.98
C ARG A 98 -23.82 20.70 2.40
N GLN A 99 -24.08 20.44 1.12
CA GLN A 99 -23.39 19.40 0.37
C GLN A 99 -22.01 19.91 -0.03
N GLN A 100 -21.00 19.09 0.18
CA GLN A 100 -19.63 19.32 -0.22
C GLN A 100 -19.19 18.20 -1.16
N ILE A 101 -18.37 18.57 -2.13
CA ILE A 101 -17.71 17.65 -3.05
C ILE A 101 -16.26 18.10 -3.15
N LEU A 102 -15.34 17.22 -2.76
CA LEU A 102 -13.90 17.47 -2.80
C LEU A 102 -13.21 16.46 -3.70
N MET A 103 -12.28 16.95 -4.52
CA MET A 103 -11.43 16.13 -5.38
C MET A 103 -10.06 15.99 -4.75
N VAL A 104 -9.58 14.76 -4.60
CA VAL A 104 -8.25 14.47 -4.05
C VAL A 104 -7.53 13.44 -4.91
N GLU A 105 -6.21 13.59 -5.03
CA GLU A 105 -5.36 12.67 -5.79
C GLU A 105 -4.99 11.42 -4.96
N GLU A 106 -4.89 11.56 -3.64
CA GLU A 106 -4.51 10.47 -2.72
C GLU A 106 -5.52 10.34 -1.58
N LEU A 107 -5.92 9.10 -1.29
CA LEU A 107 -6.78 8.76 -0.18
C LEU A 107 -6.40 7.36 0.31
N SER A 108 -5.77 7.27 1.49
CA SER A 108 -5.25 5.99 2.00
C SER A 108 -5.67 5.67 3.42
N ASN A 109 -5.91 6.68 4.26
CA ASN A 109 -6.30 6.50 5.65
C ASN A 109 -7.24 7.61 6.10
N PHE A 110 -7.83 7.41 7.28
CA PHE A 110 -8.81 8.32 7.86
C PHE A 110 -8.18 9.65 8.31
N ASP A 111 -6.93 9.65 8.78
CA ASP A 111 -6.17 10.86 9.07
C ASP A 111 -6.11 11.79 7.83
N SER A 112 -5.71 11.27 6.67
CA SER A 112 -5.69 12.03 5.41
C SER A 112 -7.08 12.54 5.05
N PHE A 113 -8.12 11.72 5.25
CA PHE A 113 -9.50 12.15 5.03
C PHE A 113 -9.89 13.33 5.94
N CYS A 114 -9.44 13.34 7.19
CA CYS A 114 -9.68 14.44 8.12
C CYS A 114 -8.93 15.72 7.73
N GLU A 115 -7.69 15.61 7.25
CA GLU A 115 -6.88 16.76 6.79
C GLU A 115 -7.50 17.48 5.58
N ILE A 116 -8.30 16.77 4.78
CA ILE A 116 -8.99 17.32 3.60
C ILE A 116 -10.24 18.12 3.98
N LEU A 117 -10.78 17.94 5.19
CA LEU A 117 -12.02 18.60 5.59
C LEU A 117 -11.81 20.12 5.82
N PRO A 118 -12.72 20.99 5.36
CA PRO A 118 -12.55 22.43 5.51
C PRO A 118 -12.48 22.87 6.99
N ASP A 119 -11.43 23.63 7.35
CA ASP A 119 -11.16 24.11 8.72
C ASP A 119 -12.33 24.87 9.38
N HIS A 120 -13.15 25.55 8.57
CA HIS A 120 -14.28 26.36 9.01
C HIS A 120 -15.59 25.57 9.17
N GLU A 121 -15.59 24.27 8.83
CA GLU A 121 -16.75 23.38 8.95
C GLU A 121 -16.46 22.22 9.91
N LYS A 122 -16.02 22.53 11.14
CA LYS A 122 -15.80 21.51 12.17
C LYS A 122 -17.11 20.93 12.70
N ILE A 123 -17.16 19.61 12.80
CA ILE A 123 -18.25 18.85 13.40
C ILE A 123 -18.05 18.87 14.91
N SER A 124 -18.97 19.50 15.65
CA SER A 124 -18.80 19.77 17.08
C SER A 124 -19.36 18.68 17.99
N SER A 125 -20.27 17.83 17.50
CA SER A 125 -20.91 16.79 18.29
C SER A 125 -20.58 15.39 17.76
N LYS A 126 -20.51 14.41 18.67
CA LYS A 126 -20.31 12.99 18.29
C LYS A 126 -21.46 12.49 17.41
N GLU A 127 -22.69 12.87 17.73
CA GLU A 127 -23.87 12.45 16.97
C GLU A 127 -23.85 12.95 15.52
N ASP A 128 -23.46 14.22 15.31
CA ASP A 128 -23.33 14.76 13.96
C ASP A 128 -22.16 14.13 13.20
N PHE A 129 -21.08 13.76 13.91
CA PHE A 129 -19.96 13.05 13.33
C PHE A 129 -20.35 11.63 12.89
N GLU A 130 -21.11 10.91 13.70
CA GLU A 130 -21.64 9.59 13.33
C GLU A 130 -22.54 9.69 12.09
N LYS A 131 -23.43 10.70 12.02
CA LYS A 131 -24.24 10.96 10.82
C LYS A 131 -23.37 11.27 9.61
N PHE A 132 -22.31 12.04 9.80
CA PHE A 132 -21.35 12.36 8.74
C PHE A 132 -20.64 11.11 8.22
N VAL A 133 -20.07 10.26 9.09
CA VAL A 133 -19.37 9.03 8.67
C VAL A 133 -20.29 8.11 7.87
N ARG A 134 -21.56 7.99 8.27
CA ARG A 134 -22.56 7.16 7.57
C ARG A 134 -23.07 7.73 6.25
N ALA A 135 -22.98 9.06 6.07
CA ALA A 135 -23.51 9.75 4.90
C ALA A 135 -22.41 10.17 3.90
N ALA A 136 -21.16 10.20 4.32
CA ALA A 136 -20.02 10.46 3.44
C ALA A 136 -19.85 9.31 2.45
N ALA A 137 -19.53 9.64 1.21
CA ALA A 137 -19.31 8.69 0.13
C ALA A 137 -17.99 8.98 -0.58
N ILE A 138 -17.37 7.92 -1.08
CA ILE A 138 -16.13 7.96 -1.84
C ILE A 138 -16.40 7.37 -3.22
N THR A 139 -16.04 8.13 -4.26
CA THR A 139 -16.04 7.68 -5.65
C THR A 139 -14.60 7.70 -6.16
N SER A 140 -14.12 6.59 -6.72
CA SER A 140 -12.84 6.56 -7.43
C SER A 140 -13.06 6.82 -8.92
N LEU A 141 -12.18 7.61 -9.52
CA LEU A 141 -12.31 8.10 -10.89
C LEU A 141 -11.06 7.75 -11.70
N TYR A 142 -11.26 7.35 -12.96
CA TYR A 142 -10.18 7.00 -13.89
C TYR A 142 -10.36 7.72 -15.22
N GLY A 143 -9.26 8.12 -15.85
CA GLY A 143 -9.21 8.78 -17.14
C GLY A 143 -9.94 10.12 -17.14
N ASP A 144 -10.96 10.22 -17.99
CA ASP A 144 -11.80 11.41 -18.20
C ASP A 144 -12.81 11.66 -17.07
N GLY A 145 -12.52 11.22 -15.85
CA GLY A 145 -13.41 11.33 -14.70
C GLY A 145 -14.47 10.22 -14.65
N LYS A 146 -14.22 9.07 -15.29
CA LYS A 146 -15.12 7.93 -15.25
C LYS A 146 -15.09 7.27 -13.87
N GLU A 147 -16.26 7.09 -13.28
CA GLU A 147 -16.42 6.29 -12.05
C GLU A 147 -15.99 4.83 -12.26
N VAL A 148 -15.09 4.36 -11.40
CA VAL A 148 -14.64 2.96 -11.37
C VAL A 148 -15.07 2.22 -10.11
N THR A 149 -15.26 2.92 -8.98
CA THR A 149 -15.84 2.39 -7.74
C THR A 149 -16.63 3.46 -6.99
N PHE A 150 -17.60 3.03 -6.17
CA PHE A 150 -18.40 3.89 -5.32
C PHE A 150 -18.83 3.15 -4.05
N GLY A 151 -18.85 3.84 -2.90
CA GLY A 151 -19.43 3.34 -1.67
C GLY A 151 -19.45 4.39 -0.56
N MET A 152 -20.12 4.08 0.55
CA MET A 152 -20.11 4.94 1.73
C MET A 152 -18.75 4.87 2.43
N LEU A 153 -18.37 5.90 3.18
CA LEU A 153 -17.10 5.94 3.90
C LEU A 153 -16.95 4.74 4.84
N GLU A 154 -18.01 4.36 5.55
CA GLU A 154 -18.00 3.19 6.44
C GLU A 154 -17.67 1.88 5.70
N ASP A 155 -18.11 1.75 4.45
CA ASP A 155 -17.81 0.59 3.59
C ASP A 155 -16.37 0.56 3.08
N HIS A 156 -15.61 1.62 3.29
CA HIS A 156 -14.20 1.69 2.94
C HIS A 156 -13.28 1.46 4.14
N LEU A 157 -13.81 1.43 5.36
CA LEU A 157 -12.98 1.33 6.55
C LEU A 157 -12.39 -0.08 6.67
N CYS A 158 -11.07 -0.12 6.82
CA CYS A 158 -10.31 -1.31 7.15
C CYS A 158 -9.48 -1.05 8.41
N ALA A 159 -9.54 -1.94 9.39
CA ALA A 159 -8.80 -1.78 10.65
C ALA A 159 -8.53 -3.11 11.35
N GLU A 160 -7.50 -3.13 12.19
CA GLU A 160 -7.29 -4.16 13.20
C GLU A 160 -7.59 -3.56 14.57
N MET A 161 -8.42 -4.25 15.37
CA MET A 161 -8.81 -3.80 16.70
C MET A 161 -8.74 -4.95 17.70
N VAL A 162 -8.27 -4.64 18.91
CA VAL A 162 -8.35 -5.55 20.05
C VAL A 162 -9.54 -5.14 20.92
N PHE A 163 -10.49 -6.04 21.11
CA PHE A 163 -11.67 -5.84 21.94
C PHE A 163 -11.82 -6.99 22.92
N HIS A 164 -11.87 -6.67 24.22
CA HIS A 164 -11.84 -7.65 25.32
C HIS A 164 -10.72 -8.71 25.20
N GLY A 165 -9.53 -8.30 24.76
CA GLY A 165 -8.36 -9.17 24.62
C GLY A 165 -8.36 -10.07 23.37
N GLN A 166 -9.36 -9.96 22.51
CA GLN A 166 -9.48 -10.68 21.25
C GLN A 166 -9.26 -9.72 20.07
N SER A 167 -8.46 -10.13 19.08
CA SER A 167 -8.23 -9.34 17.86
C SER A 167 -9.33 -9.59 16.83
N TYR A 168 -9.73 -8.50 16.16
CA TYR A 168 -10.73 -8.47 15.09
C TYR A 168 -10.19 -7.65 13.91
N PHE A 169 -10.52 -8.08 12.69
CA PHE A 169 -10.38 -7.24 11.50
C PHE A 169 -11.75 -6.69 11.10
N LEU A 170 -11.80 -5.38 10.86
CA LEU A 170 -12.85 -4.73 10.07
C LEU A 170 -12.37 -4.65 8.64
N VAL A 171 -13.16 -5.16 7.69
CA VAL A 171 -12.87 -5.08 6.26
C VAL A 171 -14.18 -4.86 5.52
N ASN A 172 -14.34 -3.70 4.87
CA ASN A 172 -15.51 -3.36 4.06
C ASN A 172 -16.85 -3.58 4.82
N SER A 173 -16.99 -2.97 6.00
CA SER A 173 -18.16 -3.13 6.89
C SER A 173 -18.38 -4.54 7.47
N GLU A 174 -17.44 -5.48 7.28
CA GLU A 174 -17.55 -6.85 7.79
C GLU A 174 -16.50 -7.14 8.86
N TRP A 175 -16.92 -7.81 9.93
CA TRP A 175 -16.05 -8.17 11.05
C TRP A 175 -15.58 -9.61 10.98
N TYR A 176 -14.31 -9.81 11.33
CA TYR A 176 -13.65 -11.10 11.32
C TYR A 176 -12.88 -11.30 12.63
N VAL A 177 -13.16 -12.39 13.36
CA VAL A 177 -12.41 -12.75 14.56
C VAL A 177 -11.15 -13.54 14.19
N ILE A 178 -10.01 -13.11 14.73
CA ILE A 178 -8.70 -13.67 14.41
C ILE A 178 -8.27 -14.64 15.51
N LYS A 179 -8.21 -15.94 15.23
CA LYS A 179 -7.82 -16.92 16.27
C LYS A 179 -6.33 -16.82 16.59
N ALA A 180 -5.96 -17.10 17.84
CA ALA A 180 -4.55 -17.08 18.29
C ALA A 180 -3.63 -17.99 17.42
N ASN A 181 -4.14 -19.14 16.97
CA ASN A 181 -3.39 -20.03 16.07
C ASN A 181 -3.09 -19.39 14.71
N PHE A 182 -3.98 -18.55 14.19
CA PHE A 182 -3.71 -17.78 12.97
C PHE A 182 -2.55 -16.82 13.19
N ILE A 183 -2.60 -16.05 14.28
CA ILE A 183 -1.55 -15.08 14.64
C ILE A 183 -0.20 -15.81 14.80
N LYS A 184 -0.19 -16.98 15.43
CA LYS A 184 1.01 -17.80 15.55
C LYS A 184 1.56 -18.22 14.18
N GLN A 185 0.73 -18.80 13.33
CA GLN A 185 1.14 -19.20 11.97
C GLN A 185 1.66 -18.03 11.15
N LEU A 186 0.98 -16.89 11.25
CA LEU A 186 1.35 -15.67 10.56
C LEU A 186 2.74 -15.19 11.00
N ASN A 187 2.99 -15.13 12.31
CA ASN A 187 4.31 -14.80 12.86
C ASN A 187 5.37 -15.80 12.41
N ASP A 188 5.09 -17.10 12.45
CA ASP A 188 6.05 -18.15 12.07
C ASP A 188 6.44 -17.99 10.59
N GLN A 189 5.45 -17.82 9.68
CA GLN A 189 5.69 -17.61 8.25
C GLN A 189 6.46 -16.33 7.93
N THR A 190 6.10 -15.21 8.57
CA THR A 190 6.79 -13.94 8.35
C THR A 190 8.22 -14.00 8.89
N GLN A 191 8.41 -14.65 10.04
CA GLN A 191 9.73 -14.84 10.65
C GLN A 191 10.66 -15.62 9.72
N ASP A 192 10.17 -16.73 9.14
CA ASP A 192 10.93 -17.54 8.20
C ASP A 192 11.33 -16.73 6.96
N PHE A 193 10.40 -15.95 6.40
CA PHE A 193 10.69 -15.08 5.26
C PHE A 193 11.77 -14.05 5.60
N VAL A 194 11.62 -13.31 6.71
CA VAL A 194 12.57 -12.28 7.12
C VAL A 194 13.95 -12.87 7.34
N ASN A 195 14.07 -14.00 8.04
CA ASN A 195 15.36 -14.63 8.30
C ASN A 195 16.09 -15.05 7.03
N LEU A 196 15.36 -15.46 6.00
CA LEU A 196 15.92 -15.89 4.71
C LEU A 196 16.22 -14.73 3.75
N ASN A 197 15.58 -13.58 3.93
CA ASN A 197 15.55 -12.51 2.93
C ASN A 197 15.91 -11.12 3.47
N GLU A 198 16.32 -11.02 4.73
CA GLU A 198 16.87 -9.78 5.27
C GLU A 198 18.17 -9.43 4.54
N ILE A 199 18.30 -8.15 4.18
CA ILE A 199 19.53 -7.58 3.64
C ILE A 199 19.88 -6.29 4.40
N SER A 200 21.15 -5.92 4.37
CA SER A 200 21.64 -4.71 5.02
C SER A 200 22.67 -3.98 4.17
N GLY A 201 22.98 -2.74 4.54
CA GLY A 201 24.04 -1.96 3.87
C GLY A 201 23.64 -1.30 2.54
N LEU A 202 22.41 -1.49 2.05
CA LEU A 202 21.95 -0.82 0.82
C LEU A 202 21.58 0.65 1.01
N LEU A 203 21.13 1.07 2.19
CA LEU A 203 20.58 2.41 2.42
C LEU A 203 21.38 3.19 3.47
N ASN A 204 21.28 4.52 3.36
CA ASN A 204 21.80 5.46 4.36
C ASN A 204 21.10 5.26 5.71
N VAL A 205 21.70 5.82 6.77
CA VAL A 205 21.05 5.93 8.08
C VAL A 205 19.96 7.00 8.02
N TRP A 206 18.77 6.68 8.51
CA TRP A 206 17.65 7.64 8.56
C TRP A 206 17.79 8.56 9.77
N LYS A 207 17.98 9.86 9.57
CA LYS A 207 18.11 10.80 10.69
C LYS A 207 16.74 11.10 11.30
N SER A 208 16.63 11.14 12.63
CA SER A 208 15.34 11.10 13.34
C SER A 208 14.34 12.22 12.99
N ILE A 209 14.80 13.34 12.43
CA ILE A 209 13.96 14.47 12.00
C ILE A 209 13.54 14.42 10.52
N ASP A 210 14.04 13.43 9.77
CA ASP A 210 13.81 13.36 8.33
C ASP A 210 12.43 12.78 8.01
N SER A 211 11.77 13.41 7.04
CA SER A 211 10.65 12.83 6.31
C SER A 211 11.15 11.77 5.32
N GLU A 212 10.24 10.99 4.77
CA GLU A 212 10.54 10.00 3.72
C GLU A 212 11.23 10.67 2.51
N ASN A 213 10.67 11.78 2.02
CA ASN A 213 11.30 12.54 0.92
C ASN A 213 12.73 12.99 1.26
N LYS A 214 13.00 13.42 2.50
CA LYS A 214 14.36 13.82 2.92
C LYS A 214 15.30 12.62 2.97
N PHE A 215 14.81 11.48 3.43
CA PHE A 215 15.57 10.24 3.45
C PHE A 215 15.88 9.75 2.03
N ASN A 216 14.90 9.74 1.14
CA ASN A 216 15.06 9.38 -0.27
C ASN A 216 16.05 10.34 -0.95
N ALA A 217 15.91 11.66 -0.75
CA ALA A 217 16.84 12.68 -1.24
C ALA A 217 18.29 12.47 -0.77
N SER A 218 18.51 11.90 0.41
CA SER A 218 19.86 11.65 0.93
C SER A 218 20.68 10.68 0.06
N HIS A 219 20.03 9.97 -0.86
CA HIS A 219 20.65 9.03 -1.78
C HIS A 219 21.01 9.66 -3.13
N LEU A 220 20.62 10.91 -3.38
CA LEU A 220 21.03 11.63 -4.59
C LEU A 220 22.55 11.74 -4.67
N ASN A 221 23.10 11.53 -5.87
CA ASN A 221 24.54 11.52 -6.17
C ASN A 221 25.34 10.34 -5.58
N ASN A 222 24.70 9.39 -4.90
CA ASN A 222 25.37 8.14 -4.54
C ASN A 222 25.73 7.36 -5.81
N LYS A 223 26.89 6.70 -5.79
CA LYS A 223 27.31 5.82 -6.90
C LYS A 223 26.26 4.74 -7.15
N ASN A 224 25.99 4.46 -8.42
CA ASN A 224 25.04 3.45 -8.88
C ASN A 224 23.66 3.55 -8.20
N THR A 225 23.17 4.77 -8.03
CA THR A 225 21.92 5.06 -7.34
C THR A 225 21.14 6.13 -8.08
N LEU A 226 19.82 5.94 -8.20
CA LEU A 226 18.87 6.93 -8.67
C LEU A 226 17.68 7.00 -7.73
N VAL A 227 17.10 8.19 -7.55
CA VAL A 227 15.91 8.42 -6.74
C VAL A 227 14.72 8.70 -7.65
N PHE A 228 13.67 7.90 -7.52
CA PHE A 228 12.44 7.93 -8.33
C PHE A 228 11.16 8.03 -7.49
N ASP A 229 11.28 8.36 -6.20
CA ASP A 229 10.16 8.63 -5.31
C ASP A 229 9.17 9.63 -5.97
N LYS A 230 7.90 9.20 -6.03
CA LYS A 230 6.78 9.89 -6.70
C LYS A 230 6.91 10.05 -8.22
N VAL A 231 7.72 9.22 -8.88
CA VAL A 231 7.82 9.13 -10.34
C VAL A 231 6.98 7.96 -10.83
N CYS A 232 5.78 8.25 -11.32
CA CYS A 232 4.76 7.25 -11.65
C CYS A 232 4.44 7.21 -13.15
N PRO A 233 5.28 6.61 -14.02
CA PRO A 233 4.86 6.31 -15.40
C PRO A 233 3.61 5.42 -15.38
N GLU A 234 2.60 5.73 -16.18
CA GLU A 234 1.34 4.96 -16.23
C GLU A 234 0.66 4.82 -14.84
N ASN A 235 0.84 5.82 -13.95
CA ASN A 235 0.38 5.80 -12.55
C ASN A 235 0.97 4.70 -11.67
N ILE A 236 2.09 4.10 -12.08
CA ILE A 236 2.79 3.06 -11.31
C ILE A 236 4.07 3.63 -10.73
N GLU A 237 4.15 3.72 -9.41
CA GLU A 237 5.40 4.02 -8.71
C GLU A 237 6.31 2.77 -8.75
N VAL A 238 7.37 2.83 -9.55
CA VAL A 238 8.24 1.67 -9.80
C VAL A 238 9.15 1.35 -8.60
N CYS A 239 9.66 2.39 -7.93
CA CYS A 239 10.44 2.32 -6.70
C CYS A 239 10.79 3.74 -6.24
N ASP A 240 11.06 3.92 -4.95
CA ASP A 240 11.58 5.20 -4.42
C ASP A 240 13.05 5.39 -4.76
N ILE A 241 13.83 4.31 -4.66
CA ILE A 241 15.27 4.32 -4.89
C ILE A 241 15.62 3.12 -5.76
N LEU A 242 16.29 3.38 -6.88
CA LEU A 242 16.89 2.37 -7.73
C LEU A 242 18.39 2.30 -7.42
N LYS A 243 18.90 1.11 -7.11
CA LYS A 243 20.34 0.86 -6.94
C LYS A 243 20.81 -0.29 -7.80
N TRP A 244 22.09 -0.34 -8.12
CA TRP A 244 22.65 -1.51 -8.80
C TRP A 244 24.11 -1.78 -8.43
N ASP A 245 24.48 -3.05 -8.54
CA ASP A 245 25.86 -3.51 -8.48
C ASP A 245 26.21 -4.25 -9.79
N ALA A 246 27.18 -5.17 -9.74
CA ALA A 246 27.57 -5.95 -10.91
C ALA A 246 26.48 -6.95 -11.34
N ASP A 247 25.74 -7.51 -10.38
CA ASP A 247 24.89 -8.68 -10.56
C ASP A 247 23.40 -8.35 -10.45
N CYS A 248 23.05 -7.32 -9.68
CA CYS A 248 21.68 -7.03 -9.27
C CYS A 248 21.27 -5.58 -9.55
N VAL A 249 19.98 -5.39 -9.84
CA VAL A 249 19.30 -4.10 -9.78
C VAL A 249 18.22 -4.16 -8.69
N TYR A 250 18.32 -3.27 -7.72
CA TYR A 250 17.47 -3.20 -6.55
C TYR A 250 16.41 -2.11 -6.73
N PHE A 251 15.14 -2.52 -6.74
CA PHE A 251 13.96 -1.67 -6.73
C PHE A 251 13.49 -1.51 -5.29
N ILE A 252 13.88 -0.41 -4.66
CA ILE A 252 13.69 -0.21 -3.21
C ILE A 252 12.47 0.67 -2.98
N HIS A 253 11.49 0.14 -2.25
CA HIS A 253 10.35 0.88 -1.74
C HIS A 253 10.54 1.14 -0.24
N VAL A 254 10.46 2.39 0.14
CA VAL A 254 10.81 2.91 1.45
C VAL A 254 9.53 3.26 2.20
N LYS A 255 9.43 2.84 3.47
CA LYS A 255 8.28 3.22 4.30
C LYS A 255 8.63 3.43 5.75
N LYS A 256 8.00 4.43 6.36
CA LYS A 256 8.10 4.67 7.81
C LYS A 256 6.99 3.99 8.60
N GLY A 257 7.25 2.76 9.03
CA GLY A 257 6.35 2.01 9.91
C GLY A 257 6.27 0.53 9.55
N PHE A 258 5.62 -0.23 10.43
CA PHE A 258 5.20 -1.60 10.16
C PHE A 258 3.84 -1.77 10.80
N ASP A 259 2.86 -1.22 10.11
CA ASP A 259 1.46 -1.08 10.52
C ASP A 259 0.59 -1.19 9.27
N ASN A 260 -0.63 -0.68 9.32
CA ASN A 260 -1.63 -0.86 8.27
C ASN A 260 -1.20 -0.25 6.93
N GLU A 261 -0.28 0.74 6.92
CA GLU A 261 0.26 1.29 5.67
C GLU A 261 1.14 0.30 4.90
N MET A 262 1.54 -0.82 5.52
CA MET A 262 2.23 -1.92 4.84
C MET A 262 1.39 -2.52 3.73
N ARG A 263 0.06 -2.44 3.80
CA ARG A 263 -0.81 -2.92 2.73
C ARG A 263 -0.62 -2.13 1.45
N ASN A 264 -0.64 -0.80 1.55
CA ASN A 264 -0.40 0.09 0.42
C ASN A 264 1.01 -0.14 -0.16
N LEU A 265 2.03 -0.17 0.70
CA LEU A 265 3.41 -0.44 0.28
C LEU A 265 3.55 -1.80 -0.42
N CYS A 266 2.97 -2.86 0.14
CA CYS A 266 3.04 -4.20 -0.45
C CYS A 266 2.40 -4.21 -1.84
N ARG A 267 1.30 -3.47 -2.03
CA ARG A 267 0.63 -3.34 -3.32
C ARG A 267 1.48 -2.58 -4.33
N GLN A 268 2.10 -1.47 -3.94
CA GLN A 268 3.02 -0.72 -4.81
C GLN A 268 4.15 -1.64 -5.31
N VAL A 269 4.79 -2.38 -4.39
CA VAL A 269 5.82 -3.37 -4.73
C VAL A 269 5.30 -4.43 -5.70
N GLN A 270 4.10 -4.96 -5.46
CA GLN A 270 3.49 -5.99 -6.31
C GLN A 270 3.24 -5.49 -7.74
N ILE A 271 2.60 -4.32 -7.90
CA ILE A 271 2.30 -3.74 -9.22
C ILE A 271 3.60 -3.45 -9.96
N ALA A 272 4.55 -2.80 -9.28
CA ALA A 272 5.85 -2.47 -9.86
C ALA A 272 6.60 -3.74 -10.29
N ALA A 273 6.67 -4.76 -9.44
CA ALA A 273 7.35 -6.03 -9.75
C ALA A 273 6.74 -6.74 -10.96
N ARG A 274 5.42 -6.77 -11.07
CA ARG A 274 4.75 -7.34 -12.22
C ARG A 274 5.06 -6.56 -13.50
N ARG A 275 4.89 -5.24 -13.49
CA ARG A 275 5.11 -4.39 -14.67
C ARG A 275 6.56 -4.44 -15.13
N VAL A 276 7.52 -4.39 -14.21
CA VAL A 276 8.95 -4.55 -14.48
C VAL A 276 9.25 -5.94 -15.02
N SER A 277 8.68 -7.00 -14.44
CA SER A 277 8.87 -8.38 -14.92
C SER A 277 8.40 -8.53 -16.39
N GLU A 278 7.26 -7.96 -16.73
CA GLU A 278 6.74 -7.93 -18.11
C GLU A 278 7.68 -7.15 -19.04
N ASP A 279 8.08 -5.93 -18.64
CA ASP A 279 8.88 -5.00 -19.46
C ASP A 279 10.32 -5.46 -19.69
N LEU A 280 10.91 -6.19 -18.73
CA LEU A 280 12.25 -6.77 -18.87
C LEU A 280 12.33 -7.86 -19.95
N ARG A 281 11.19 -8.43 -20.37
CA ARG A 281 11.10 -9.42 -21.46
C ARG A 281 10.87 -8.77 -22.83
N THR A 282 10.66 -7.46 -22.88
CA THR A 282 10.38 -6.69 -24.10
C THR A 282 11.48 -5.65 -24.33
N ASP A 283 11.13 -4.50 -24.92
CA ASP A 283 12.04 -3.41 -25.26
C ASP A 283 12.36 -2.45 -24.10
N LYS A 284 11.93 -2.79 -22.88
CA LYS A 284 12.09 -1.97 -21.66
C LYS A 284 11.45 -0.57 -21.81
N SER A 285 10.36 -0.46 -22.57
CA SER A 285 9.67 0.80 -22.86
C SER A 285 9.03 1.42 -21.62
N PHE A 286 8.53 0.61 -20.68
CA PHE A 286 7.99 1.12 -19.42
C PHE A 286 9.09 1.70 -18.52
N LEU A 287 10.23 1.01 -18.36
CA LEU A 287 11.39 1.55 -17.64
C LEU A 287 11.90 2.83 -18.32
N ARG A 288 11.93 2.87 -19.66
CA ARG A 288 12.27 4.09 -20.40
C ARG A 288 11.28 5.22 -20.12
N SER A 289 10.00 4.90 -19.97
CA SER A 289 8.96 5.84 -19.56
C SER A 289 9.23 6.40 -18.17
N GLN A 290 9.64 5.59 -17.19
CA GLN A 290 10.04 6.07 -15.86
C GLN A 290 11.12 7.16 -15.94
N TYR A 291 12.18 6.91 -16.72
CA TYR A 291 13.25 7.89 -16.96
C TYR A 291 12.69 9.18 -17.58
N ASN A 292 11.85 9.04 -18.61
CA ASN A 292 11.28 10.18 -19.32
C ASN A 292 10.35 11.01 -18.42
N THR A 293 9.51 10.36 -17.61
CA THR A 293 8.61 11.00 -16.64
C THR A 293 9.39 11.87 -15.67
N LEU A 294 10.50 11.35 -15.11
CA LEU A 294 11.36 12.17 -14.25
C LEU A 294 12.01 13.32 -15.03
N LYS A 295 12.48 13.08 -16.25
CA LYS A 295 13.11 14.14 -17.05
C LYS A 295 12.14 15.25 -17.45
N SER A 296 10.87 14.93 -17.71
CA SER A 296 9.87 15.87 -18.23
C SER A 296 8.96 16.48 -17.17
N MET A 297 8.95 15.96 -15.93
CA MET A 297 8.07 16.52 -14.89
C MET A 297 8.38 18.00 -14.61
N THR A 298 7.34 18.78 -14.33
CA THR A 298 7.52 20.16 -13.88
C THR A 298 8.10 20.14 -12.47
N ALA A 299 9.35 20.57 -12.30
CA ALA A 299 10.03 20.58 -11.01
C ALA A 299 9.48 21.68 -10.08
N LYS A 300 8.35 21.37 -9.42
CA LYS A 300 7.63 22.28 -8.51
C LYS A 300 8.40 22.55 -7.21
N THR A 301 9.33 21.67 -6.82
CA THR A 301 10.06 21.75 -5.55
C THR A 301 11.57 21.59 -5.75
N ALA A 302 12.37 22.03 -4.77
CA ALA A 302 13.82 21.81 -4.78
C ALA A 302 14.19 20.31 -4.84
N TYR A 303 13.34 19.47 -4.25
CA TYR A 303 13.47 18.02 -4.31
C TYR A 303 13.44 17.49 -5.75
N PHE A 304 12.39 17.81 -6.51
CA PHE A 304 12.26 17.35 -7.89
C PHE A 304 13.33 17.95 -8.82
N LYS A 305 13.78 19.19 -8.55
CA LYS A 305 14.93 19.77 -9.27
C LYS A 305 16.20 18.93 -9.06
N ALA A 306 16.48 18.54 -7.82
CA ALA A 306 17.66 17.73 -7.50
C ALA A 306 17.55 16.30 -8.07
N ALA A 307 16.36 15.70 -8.01
CA ALA A 307 16.09 14.39 -8.63
C ALA A 307 16.28 14.44 -10.16
N GLN A 308 15.86 15.50 -10.83
CA GLN A 308 16.11 15.66 -12.27
C GLN A 308 17.59 15.82 -12.61
N MET A 309 18.32 16.58 -11.79
CA MET A 309 19.74 16.83 -12.01
C MET A 309 20.58 15.54 -12.02
N GLN A 310 20.14 14.48 -11.33
CA GLN A 310 20.82 13.18 -11.35
C GLN A 310 20.87 12.55 -12.75
N LEU A 311 19.95 12.92 -13.64
CA LEU A 311 19.88 12.41 -15.01
C LEU A 311 20.76 13.19 -15.99
N THR A 312 21.38 14.31 -15.57
CA THR A 312 22.20 15.15 -16.47
C THR A 312 23.39 14.39 -17.06
N SER A 313 23.91 13.40 -16.33
CA SER A 313 25.05 12.57 -16.71
C SER A 313 24.67 11.19 -17.22
N ILE A 314 23.38 10.86 -17.34
CA ILE A 314 22.89 9.53 -17.70
C ILE A 314 22.00 9.67 -18.91
N SER A 315 22.37 9.06 -20.04
CA SER A 315 21.48 9.00 -21.20
C SER A 315 20.34 7.99 -20.97
N PRO A 316 19.20 8.10 -21.67
CA PRO A 316 18.16 7.07 -21.61
C PRO A 316 18.69 5.66 -21.91
N ASP A 317 19.61 5.53 -22.87
CA ASP A 317 20.17 4.21 -23.22
C ASP A 317 21.15 3.70 -22.17
N SER A 318 21.96 4.58 -21.57
CA SER A 318 22.78 4.23 -20.40
C SER A 318 21.92 3.75 -19.23
N TYR A 319 20.80 4.42 -18.98
CA TYR A 319 19.84 3.99 -17.98
C TYR A 319 19.30 2.59 -18.28
N ILE A 320 18.82 2.34 -19.50
CA ILE A 320 18.30 1.04 -19.91
C ILE A 320 19.39 -0.07 -19.85
N SER A 321 20.63 0.24 -20.19
CA SER A 321 21.75 -0.70 -20.10
C SER A 321 22.05 -1.16 -18.67
N THR A 322 21.57 -0.43 -17.65
CA THR A 322 21.74 -0.81 -16.25
C THR A 322 21.10 -2.16 -15.94
N PHE A 323 20.00 -2.49 -16.61
CA PHE A 323 19.24 -3.72 -16.41
C PHE A 323 19.80 -4.91 -17.18
N ASP A 324 20.70 -4.69 -18.13
CA ASP A 324 21.21 -5.77 -18.98
C ASP A 324 22.11 -6.73 -18.18
N GLY A 325 21.77 -8.02 -18.27
CA GLY A 325 22.48 -9.11 -17.59
C GLY A 325 22.32 -9.15 -16.07
N LYS A 326 21.55 -8.24 -15.47
CA LYS A 326 21.39 -8.17 -14.01
C LYS A 326 20.06 -8.72 -13.55
N LYS A 327 20.06 -9.29 -12.34
CA LYS A 327 18.88 -9.81 -11.69
C LYS A 327 18.06 -8.68 -11.04
N PRO A 328 16.76 -8.55 -11.32
CA PRO A 328 15.91 -7.61 -10.61
C PRO A 328 15.61 -8.14 -9.20
N VAL A 329 15.80 -7.29 -8.19
CA VAL A 329 15.51 -7.58 -6.78
C VAL A 329 14.63 -6.47 -6.22
N PHE A 330 13.44 -6.82 -5.76
CA PHE A 330 12.57 -5.86 -5.07
C PHE A 330 12.89 -5.86 -3.58
N VAL A 331 12.98 -4.68 -3.00
CA VAL A 331 13.33 -4.50 -1.59
C VAL A 331 12.25 -3.69 -0.90
N LEU A 332 11.62 -4.28 0.11
CA LEU A 332 10.79 -3.54 1.05
C LEU A 332 11.68 -3.04 2.18
N ALA A 333 11.95 -1.74 2.20
CA ALA A 333 12.79 -1.09 3.19
C ALA A 333 11.94 -0.31 4.19
N MET A 334 12.02 -0.65 5.47
CA MET A 334 11.16 -0.03 6.48
C MET A 334 11.92 0.56 7.66
N LEU A 335 11.51 1.76 8.07
CA LEU A 335 11.96 2.38 9.31
C LEU A 335 10.98 2.04 10.43
N ASP A 336 11.47 1.37 11.47
CA ASP A 336 10.68 1.15 12.67
C ASP A 336 10.36 2.47 13.38
N LYS A 337 9.09 2.77 13.67
CA LYS A 337 8.67 3.96 14.41
C LYS A 337 8.83 3.84 15.93
N SER A 338 9.02 2.62 16.46
CA SER A 338 9.10 2.40 17.91
C SER A 338 10.27 3.13 18.56
N ARG A 339 10.05 3.62 19.79
CA ARG A 339 11.13 4.11 20.66
C ARG A 339 11.97 2.96 21.22
N ARG A 340 11.38 1.78 21.35
CA ARG A 340 12.10 0.56 21.74
C ARG A 340 12.90 0.06 20.55
N LYS A 341 14.13 -0.38 20.78
CA LYS A 341 14.94 -1.01 19.74
C LYS A 341 14.42 -2.43 19.54
N ARG A 342 13.78 -2.67 18.41
CA ARG A 342 13.35 -4.01 17.95
C ARG A 342 13.95 -4.30 16.57
N SER A 343 14.03 -5.58 16.23
CA SER A 343 14.61 -6.09 14.99
C SER A 343 13.56 -6.83 14.19
N LEU A 344 13.50 -6.67 12.87
CA LEU A 344 12.60 -7.45 12.02
C LEU A 344 12.86 -8.95 12.13
N THR A 345 14.10 -9.34 12.42
CA THR A 345 14.46 -10.73 12.75
C THR A 345 13.76 -11.25 14.01
N ASN A 346 13.08 -10.39 14.77
CA ASN A 346 12.18 -10.76 15.86
C ASN A 346 10.78 -10.23 15.55
N ILE A 347 10.13 -10.78 14.52
CA ILE A 347 8.87 -10.21 13.98
C ILE A 347 7.73 -10.16 15.00
N ARG A 348 7.80 -10.98 16.06
CA ARG A 348 6.83 -11.00 17.15
C ARG A 348 6.81 -9.71 17.97
N ASP A 349 7.88 -8.92 17.93
CA ASP A 349 7.95 -7.57 18.54
C ASP A 349 7.14 -6.52 17.74
N PHE A 350 6.62 -6.91 16.58
CA PHE A 350 5.74 -6.10 15.74
C PHE A 350 4.31 -6.57 15.92
N GLU A 351 3.44 -5.71 16.44
CA GLU A 351 2.09 -6.12 16.88
C GLU A 351 1.09 -6.22 15.72
N SER A 352 1.27 -5.44 14.64
CA SER A 352 0.34 -5.40 13.51
C SER A 352 0.28 -6.75 12.79
N ASN A 353 -0.85 -7.43 12.90
CA ASN A 353 -1.09 -8.70 12.19
C ASN A 353 -1.46 -8.42 10.73
N ILE A 354 -2.20 -7.35 10.45
CA ILE A 354 -2.49 -6.95 9.07
C ILE A 354 -1.20 -6.70 8.26
N ALA A 355 -0.19 -6.04 8.85
CA ALA A 355 1.10 -5.82 8.19
C ALA A 355 1.82 -7.12 7.81
N LYS A 356 1.89 -8.08 8.76
CA LYS A 356 2.51 -9.40 8.52
C LYS A 356 1.75 -10.19 7.47
N PHE A 357 0.42 -10.09 7.49
CA PHE A 357 -0.44 -10.73 6.52
C PHE A 357 -0.16 -10.19 5.11
N CYS A 358 -0.19 -8.86 4.93
CA CYS A 358 0.12 -8.24 3.64
C CYS A 358 1.52 -8.62 3.13
N LEU A 359 2.51 -8.67 4.02
CA LEU A 359 3.85 -9.11 3.67
C LEU A 359 3.88 -10.58 3.22
N ASN A 360 3.20 -11.48 3.92
CA ASN A 360 3.15 -12.89 3.54
C ASN A 360 2.44 -13.10 2.19
N GLU A 361 1.40 -12.32 1.88
CA GLU A 361 0.76 -12.34 0.55
C GLU A 361 1.70 -11.84 -0.53
N LEU A 362 2.36 -10.70 -0.32
CA LEU A 362 3.36 -10.19 -1.26
C LEU A 362 4.46 -11.23 -1.53
N VAL A 363 4.95 -11.93 -0.50
CA VAL A 363 5.95 -13.00 -0.67
C VAL A 363 5.46 -14.10 -1.61
N LYS A 364 4.18 -14.50 -1.53
CA LYS A 364 3.60 -15.49 -2.45
C LYS A 364 3.53 -14.93 -3.87
N ASP A 365 3.11 -13.68 -4.02
CA ASP A 365 2.99 -13.03 -5.33
C ASP A 365 4.36 -12.90 -6.01
N MET A 366 5.38 -12.46 -5.26
CA MET A 366 6.75 -12.34 -5.76
C MET A 366 7.33 -13.69 -6.20
N ARG A 367 7.07 -14.75 -5.43
CA ARG A 367 7.44 -16.13 -5.83
C ARG A 367 6.73 -16.55 -7.11
N SER A 368 5.44 -16.22 -7.25
CA SER A 368 4.66 -16.57 -8.45
C SER A 368 5.17 -15.85 -9.70
N LEU A 369 5.67 -14.61 -9.53
CA LEU A 369 6.29 -13.81 -10.59
C LEU A 369 7.74 -14.26 -10.91
N GLY A 370 8.33 -15.14 -10.09
CA GLY A 370 9.74 -15.51 -10.20
C GLY A 370 10.70 -14.37 -9.86
N MET A 371 10.26 -13.39 -9.06
CA MET A 371 11.01 -12.20 -8.72
C MET A 371 11.66 -12.35 -7.34
N ASP A 372 12.93 -11.95 -7.23
CA ASP A 372 13.60 -11.90 -5.94
C ASP A 372 13.02 -10.79 -5.08
N PHE A 373 12.74 -11.13 -3.83
CA PHE A 373 12.16 -10.20 -2.87
C PHE A 373 12.94 -10.23 -1.55
N LYS A 374 13.38 -9.05 -1.12
CA LYS A 374 14.17 -8.84 0.10
C LYS A 374 13.50 -7.84 1.02
N ILE A 375 13.85 -7.90 2.29
CA ILE A 375 13.40 -6.95 3.30
C ILE A 375 14.60 -6.29 3.96
N LEU A 376 14.49 -5.01 4.27
CA LEU A 376 15.56 -4.24 4.90
C LEU A 376 14.98 -3.41 6.05
N GLN A 377 15.55 -3.56 7.25
CA GLN A 377 15.28 -2.63 8.34
C GLN A 377 16.23 -1.43 8.27
N ILE A 378 15.66 -0.23 8.13
CA ILE A 378 16.45 1.00 8.01
C ILE A 378 17.05 1.36 9.37
N LYS A 379 18.35 1.65 9.39
CA LYS A 379 19.08 2.01 10.60
C LYS A 379 18.70 3.42 11.06
N LYS A 380 18.54 3.59 12.37
CA LYS A 380 18.51 4.88 13.06
C LYS A 380 19.92 5.30 13.48
N PRO A 381 20.19 6.59 13.74
CA PRO A 381 21.46 7.02 14.30
C PRO A 381 21.66 6.33 15.65
N SER A 382 22.88 5.88 15.91
CA SER A 382 23.24 5.44 17.27
C SER A 382 23.15 6.67 18.17
N LYS A 383 22.46 6.54 19.31
CA LYS A 383 22.41 7.60 20.33
C LYS A 383 23.79 7.85 20.93
#